data_AF-A0A2R6F494-F1
#
_entry.id   AF-A0A2R6F494-F1
#
_cell.length_a   1.000
_cell.length_b   1.000
_cell.length_c   1.000
_cell.angle_alpha   90.00
_cell.angle_beta   90.00
_cell.angle_gamma   90.00
#
_symmetry.space_group_name_H-M   'P 1'
#
loop_
_entity.id
_entity.type
_entity.pdbx_description
1 polymer ?
#
loop_
_entity_poly.entity_id
_entity_poly.type
_entity_poly.pdbx_seq_one_letter_code
_entity_poly.pdbx_strand_id
1 'polypeptide(L)'
;MAKDTPSRDRSLRERGTYARHADRPTIASYLSSLLFLLAVPAAVGLAYGGFWLGWYGYSIVVPAFAAVMLGVIALAFAAMGVFG
;
A
#
# COMPACT_ATOMS: atom_id res chain seq x y z
N MET A 1 -18.38 -18.42 7.23
CA MET A 1 -18.32 -18.80 5.80
C MET A 1 -17.03 -19.58 5.62
N ALA A 2 -17.11 -20.85 5.23
CA ALA A 2 -15.93 -21.73 5.15
C ALA A 2 -14.99 -21.22 4.06
N LYS A 3 -13.70 -21.08 4.41
CA LYS A 3 -12.65 -20.62 3.51
C LYS A 3 -12.53 -21.60 2.35
N ASP A 4 -12.76 -21.13 1.12
CA ASP A 4 -12.55 -21.88 -0.13
C ASP A 4 -11.05 -22.13 -0.32
N THR A 5 -10.48 -23.06 0.46
CA THR A 5 -9.14 -23.57 0.21
C THR A 5 -9.18 -24.43 -1.05
N PRO A 6 -8.29 -24.21 -2.04
CA PRO A 6 -8.28 -25.01 -3.26
C PRO A 6 -7.97 -26.48 -2.92
N SER A 7 -8.97 -27.35 -3.01
CA SER A 7 -8.78 -28.79 -2.83
C SER A 7 -8.21 -29.43 -4.11
N ARG A 8 -7.44 -30.50 -3.95
CA ARG A 8 -6.81 -31.24 -5.06
C ARG A 8 -7.81 -31.89 -6.01
N ASP A 9 -9.07 -31.99 -5.61
CA ASP A 9 -10.15 -32.67 -6.35
C ASP A 9 -10.71 -31.85 -7.53
N ARG A 10 -10.40 -30.55 -7.65
CA ARG A 10 -10.86 -29.73 -8.79
C ARG A 10 -9.93 -29.85 -10.00
N SER A 11 -10.47 -29.88 -11.21
CA SER A 11 -9.65 -29.97 -12.43
C SER A 11 -8.72 -28.75 -12.59
N LEU A 12 -7.57 -28.89 -13.27
CA LEU A 12 -6.63 -27.77 -13.50
C LEU A 12 -7.31 -26.57 -14.19
N ARG A 13 -8.27 -26.85 -15.08
CA ARG A 13 -9.07 -25.83 -15.75
C ARG A 13 -10.00 -25.13 -14.77
N GLU A 14 -10.66 -25.84 -13.85
CA GLU A 14 -11.47 -25.20 -12.81
C GLU A 14 -10.62 -24.40 -11.82
N ARG A 15 -9.41 -24.85 -11.49
CA ARG A 15 -8.45 -24.09 -10.68
C ARG A 15 -8.01 -22.81 -11.37
N GLY A 16 -7.78 -22.81 -12.69
CA GLY A 16 -7.41 -21.59 -13.43
C GLY A 16 -8.60 -20.68 -13.80
N THR A 17 -9.77 -21.26 -14.05
CA THR A 17 -10.97 -20.53 -14.52
C THR A 17 -11.79 -19.97 -13.35
N TYR A 18 -11.82 -20.68 -12.21
CA TYR A 18 -12.45 -20.25 -10.96
C TYR A 18 -11.47 -19.77 -9.90
N ALA A 19 -10.15 -19.70 -10.19
CA ALA A 19 -9.28 -18.68 -9.58
C ALA A 19 -9.63 -17.29 -10.14
N ARG A 20 -10.92 -17.02 -10.24
CA ARG A 20 -11.47 -15.69 -10.30
C ARG A 20 -11.24 -15.11 -8.91
N HIS A 21 -10.13 -14.41 -8.75
CA HIS A 21 -10.21 -13.10 -8.10
C HIS A 21 -11.08 -12.21 -9.01
N ALA A 22 -12.37 -12.55 -9.12
CA ALA A 22 -13.42 -11.63 -9.53
C ALA A 22 -13.95 -10.92 -8.29
N ASP A 23 -13.06 -10.62 -7.35
CA ASP A 23 -13.31 -9.57 -6.40
C ASP A 23 -13.43 -8.32 -7.25
N ARG A 24 -14.66 -7.81 -7.39
CA ARG A 24 -14.88 -6.48 -7.94
C ARG A 24 -13.87 -5.57 -7.25
N PRO A 25 -13.08 -4.78 -8.00
CA PRO A 25 -12.03 -3.98 -7.41
C PRO A 25 -12.65 -3.16 -6.27
N THR A 26 -12.21 -3.45 -5.05
CA THR A 26 -12.74 -2.82 -3.85
C THR A 26 -12.13 -1.42 -3.75
N ILE A 27 -12.78 -0.53 -3.01
CA ILE A 27 -12.20 0.81 -2.72
C ILE A 27 -10.79 0.65 -2.14
N ALA A 28 -10.56 -0.37 -1.31
CA ALA A 28 -9.24 -0.69 -0.77
C ALA A 28 -8.22 -1.07 -1.86
N SER A 29 -8.61 -1.83 -2.89
CA SER A 29 -7.73 -2.17 -4.02
C SER A 29 -7.33 -0.95 -4.84
N TYR A 30 -8.26 -0.03 -5.08
CA TYR A 30 -7.95 1.23 -5.78
C TYR A 30 -7.06 2.13 -4.93
N LEU A 31 -7.35 2.25 -3.63
CA LEU A 31 -6.56 3.05 -2.70
C LEU A 31 -5.13 2.50 -2.56
N SER A 32 -4.97 1.18 -2.50
CA SER A 32 -3.66 0.53 -2.46
C SER A 32 -2.85 0.80 -3.74
N SER A 33 -3.48 0.70 -4.92
CA SER A 33 -2.84 1.01 -6.20
C SER A 33 -2.44 2.48 -6.30
N LEU A 34 -3.32 3.38 -5.83
CA LEU A 34 -3.07 4.82 -5.84
C LEU A 34 -1.97 5.22 -4.84
N LEU A 35 -1.97 4.62 -3.64
CA LEU A 35 -0.87 4.76 -2.67
C LEU A 35 0.44 4.24 -3.24
N PHE A 36 0.43 3.10 -3.92
CA PHE A 36 1.63 2.56 -4.57
C PHE A 36 2.19 3.53 -5.62
N LEU A 37 1.33 4.13 -6.44
CA LEU A 37 1.76 5.07 -7.48
C LEU A 37 2.24 6.42 -6.89
N LEU A 38 1.55 6.94 -5.89
CA LEU A 38 1.78 8.29 -5.36
C LEU A 38 2.70 8.35 -4.16
N ALA A 39 2.99 7.25 -3.47
CA ALA A 39 3.76 7.26 -2.21
C ALA A 39 5.09 7.99 -2.36
N VAL A 40 5.89 7.62 -3.37
CA VAL A 40 7.22 8.22 -3.55
C VAL A 40 7.14 9.68 -3.99
N PRO A 41 6.38 10.06 -5.05
CA PRO A 41 6.24 11.48 -5.42
C PRO A 41 5.69 12.35 -4.28
N ALA A 42 4.68 11.86 -3.54
CA ALA A 42 4.08 12.60 -2.43
C ALA A 42 5.06 12.75 -1.26
N ALA A 43 5.82 11.71 -0.93
CA ALA A 43 6.82 11.78 0.14
C ALA A 43 7.99 12.70 -0.21
N VAL A 44 8.45 12.68 -1.46
CA VAL A 44 9.44 13.65 -1.96
C VAL A 44 8.89 15.07 -1.88
N GLY A 45 7.65 15.28 -2.31
CA GLY A 45 6.97 16.59 -2.23
C GLY A 45 6.83 17.09 -0.79
N LEU A 46 6.44 16.22 0.15
CA LEU A 46 6.35 16.55 1.58
C LEU A 46 7.71 16.91 2.18
N ALA A 47 8.74 16.12 1.89
CA ALA A 47 10.09 16.38 2.39
C ALA A 47 10.67 17.68 1.83
N TYR A 48 10.53 17.90 0.52
CA TYR A 48 11.01 19.15 -0.07
C TYR A 48 10.19 20.36 0.38
N GLY A 49 8.87 20.18 0.55
CA GLY A 49 7.97 21.20 1.10
C GLY A 49 8.36 21.61 2.52
N GLY A 50 8.73 20.68 3.39
CA GLY A 50 9.21 20.98 4.74
C GLY A 50 10.47 21.84 4.75
N PHE A 51 11.41 21.59 3.83
CA PHE A 51 12.56 22.46 3.61
C PHE A 51 12.14 23.85 3.11
N TRP A 52 11.23 23.92 2.13
CA TRP A 52 10.79 25.19 1.55
C TRP A 52 10.02 26.06 2.57
N LEU A 53 9.31 25.43 3.51
CA LEU A 53 8.65 26.08 4.65
C LEU A 53 9.62 26.44 5.79
N GLY A 54 10.90 26.07 5.69
CA GLY A 54 11.94 26.42 6.66
C GLY A 54 11.95 25.57 7.93
N TRP A 55 11.29 24.41 7.96
CA TRP A 55 11.27 23.53 9.14
C TRP A 55 12.63 22.91 9.45
N TYR A 56 13.44 22.72 8.43
CA TYR A 56 14.79 22.17 8.52
C TYR A 56 15.62 22.59 7.30
N GLY A 57 16.95 22.49 7.42
CA GLY A 57 17.87 22.75 6.31
C GLY A 57 17.88 21.65 5.25
N TYR A 58 18.40 21.97 4.06
CA TYR A 58 18.44 21.05 2.91
C TYR A 58 19.09 19.70 3.22
N SER A 59 20.10 19.66 4.11
CA SER A 59 20.75 18.43 4.56
C SER A 59 19.81 17.42 5.22
N ILE A 60 18.64 17.87 5.70
CA ILE A 60 17.66 17.04 6.40
C ILE A 60 16.57 16.52 5.45
N VAL A 61 16.51 16.96 4.19
CA VAL A 61 15.48 16.53 3.23
C VAL A 61 15.49 15.01 3.02
N VAL A 62 16.67 14.40 2.84
CA VAL A 62 16.78 12.94 2.65
C VAL A 62 16.38 12.16 3.91
N PRO A 63 16.88 12.50 5.13
CA PRO A 63 16.36 11.94 6.38
C PRO A 63 14.85 12.11 6.56
N ALA A 64 14.31 13.28 6.25
CA ALA A 64 12.88 13.57 6.38
C ALA A 64 12.04 12.72 5.42
N PHE A 65 12.48 12.56 4.17
CA PHE A 65 11.86 11.63 3.21
C PHE A 65 11.83 10.20 3.75
N ALA A 66 12.95 9.71 4.29
CA ALA A 66 13.03 8.37 4.87
C ALA A 66 12.06 8.22 6.05
N ALA A 67 11.98 9.22 6.93
CA ALA A 67 11.04 9.23 8.06
C ALA A 67 9.58 9.22 7.60
N VAL A 68 9.23 10.01 6.57
CA VAL A 68 7.88 10.02 5.98
C VAL A 68 7.53 8.65 5.40
N MET A 69 8.45 8.00 4.68
CA MET A 69 8.21 6.66 4.14
C MET A 69 8.00 5.61 5.23
N LEU A 70 8.84 5.61 6.27
CA LEU A 70 8.66 4.73 7.41
C LEU A 70 7.32 4.97 8.12
N GLY A 71 6.91 6.24 8.27
CA GLY A 71 5.60 6.60 8.83
C GLY A 71 4.43 6.09 7.99
N VAL A 72 4.50 6.20 6.66
CA VAL A 72 3.46 5.68 5.75
C VAL A 72 3.37 4.15 5.84
N ILE A 73 4.51 3.45 5.90
CA ILE A 73 4.55 1.99 6.06
C ILE A 73 3.94 1.61 7.41
N ALA A 74 4.36 2.23 8.50
CA ALA A 74 3.84 1.97 9.84
C ALA A 74 2.32 2.19 9.90
N LEU A 75 1.81 3.27 9.27
CA LEU A 75 0.39 3.55 9.18
C LEU A 75 -0.37 2.47 8.39
N ALA A 76 0.19 2.00 7.27
CA ALA A 76 -0.41 0.93 6.48
C ALA A 76 -0.52 -0.39 7.29
N PHE A 77 0.53 -0.76 8.02
CA PHE A 77 0.50 -1.93 8.91
C PHE A 77 -0.49 -1.76 10.06
N ALA A 78 -0.52 -0.58 10.70
CA ALA A 78 -1.48 -0.29 11.76
C ALA A 78 -2.92 -0.40 11.25
N ALA A 79 -3.21 0.13 10.06
CA ALA A 79 -4.53 -0.02 9.45
C ALA A 79 -4.88 -1.49 9.24
N MET A 80 -3.97 -2.30 8.70
CA MET A 80 -4.22 -3.74 8.52
C MET A 80 -4.44 -4.46 9.86
N GLY A 81 -3.69 -4.12 10.91
CA GLY A 81 -3.84 -4.73 12.24
C GLY A 81 -5.13 -4.33 12.98
N VAL A 82 -5.73 -3.20 12.62
CA VAL A 82 -7.01 -2.72 13.18
C VAL A 82 -8.22 -3.28 12.42
N PHE A 83 -8.06 -3.62 11.14
CA PHE A 83 -9.14 -4.12 10.27
C PHE A 83 -9.06 -5.64 9.96
N GLY A 84 -8.07 -6.35 10.52
CA GLY A 84 -7.87 -7.80 10.36
C GLY A 84 -8.51 -8.62 11.48
#